data_AF-A0A6J2TK00-F1
#
_entry.id   AF-A0A6J2TK00-F1
#
_cell.length_a   1.000
_cell.length_b   1.000
_cell.length_c   1.000
_cell.angle_alpha   90.00
_cell.angle_beta   90.00
_cell.angle_gamma   90.00
#
_symmetry.space_group_name_H-M   'P 1'
#
loop_
_entity.id
_entity.type
_entity.pdbx_description
1 polymer ?
#
loop_
_entity_poly.entity_id
_entity_poly.type
_entity_poly.pdbx_seq_one_letter_code
_entity_poly.pdbx_strand_id
1 'polypeptide(L)'
;MASLLSFMLWGLTGVLAIHSFSVDIMVSSENEKDEETSFIMGEVNLCSNVANNVFLPYVGNCSKYYLCMYGQATEHPCGAIDSTHLLRFDARTQSCTDDEDIKCLPECKSSVLSSFCYDRTCSKYVLCYNNQAVLRQCQDGLQYNAETDRCDFPQFVDCVDNLCSPVNNPNDITYIPSKAQCDKYYVCVNAIPHSQLCAGGLQFNPKCNCCDFPSNAECTITALQRNIKPYSRAPPRRADITCPEKGVHFFAHQTRKDAYYYCLDGQGLTLDCTPGLLYDSNVHECREPKNIKF
;
A
#
# COMPACT_ATOMS: atom_id res chain seq x y z
N MET A 1 37.08 47.52 -53.40
CA MET A 1 36.12 48.52 -53.91
C MET A 1 35.34 47.92 -55.08
N ALA A 2 34.31 48.58 -55.58
CA ALA A 2 33.25 47.98 -56.40
C ALA A 2 33.67 47.35 -57.75
N SER A 3 33.11 46.17 -58.05
CA SER A 3 32.55 45.70 -59.35
C SER A 3 32.03 44.26 -59.13
N LEU A 4 30.82 43.83 -59.51
CA LEU A 4 30.14 43.90 -60.82
C LEU A 4 30.89 43.19 -61.95
N LEU A 5 30.65 41.88 -62.06
CA LEU A 5 30.72 41.13 -63.31
C LEU A 5 29.41 40.36 -63.48
N SER A 6 28.84 40.40 -64.68
CA SER A 6 27.52 39.84 -65.00
C SER A 6 27.53 39.28 -66.42
N PHE A 7 27.17 38.00 -66.56
CA PHE A 7 26.82 37.31 -67.80
C PHE A 7 25.71 36.28 -67.44
N MET A 8 24.53 36.29 -68.07
CA MET A 8 24.18 35.61 -69.35
C MET A 8 24.36 34.07 -69.29
N LEU A 9 23.50 33.18 -69.79
CA LEU A 9 22.17 33.18 -70.46
C LEU A 9 21.62 31.71 -70.36
N TRP A 10 20.40 31.23 -70.71
CA TRP A 10 19.16 31.76 -71.33
C TRP A 10 17.97 30.77 -71.06
N GLY A 11 16.77 31.04 -71.59
CA GLY A 11 15.61 30.09 -71.67
C GLY A 11 14.68 30.10 -70.46
N LEU A 12 13.37 30.37 -70.50
CA LEU A 12 12.23 30.07 -71.39
C LEU A 12 11.34 28.89 -70.92
N THR A 13 10.14 29.25 -70.45
CA THR A 13 8.84 28.55 -70.58
C THR A 13 8.68 27.09 -70.11
N GLY A 14 7.68 26.86 -69.24
CA GLY A 14 7.05 25.54 -69.08
C GLY A 14 6.43 25.31 -67.69
N VAL A 15 5.12 25.50 -67.55
CA VAL A 15 4.36 24.99 -66.38
C VAL A 15 3.96 23.55 -66.66
N LEU A 16 4.23 22.63 -65.72
CA LEU A 16 3.73 21.25 -65.77
C LEU A 16 3.25 20.77 -64.39
N ALA A 17 2.39 19.77 -64.37
CA ALA A 17 1.60 19.38 -63.21
C ALA A 17 2.38 18.58 -62.15
N ILE A 18 1.93 18.68 -60.90
CA ILE A 18 2.45 17.91 -59.77
C ILE A 18 1.78 16.52 -59.76
N HIS A 19 2.55 15.49 -60.07
CA HIS A 19 2.23 14.10 -59.70
C HIS A 19 3.20 13.64 -58.61
N SER A 20 2.66 13.33 -57.43
CA SER A 20 3.37 12.57 -56.39
C SER A 20 2.90 11.11 -56.40
N PHE A 21 3.77 10.20 -55.95
CA PHE A 21 3.65 8.76 -56.14
C PHE A 21 4.08 8.04 -54.85
N SER A 22 3.56 6.82 -54.62
CA SER A 22 4.09 5.81 -53.67
C SER A 22 3.86 6.13 -52.17
N VAL A 23 3.66 5.17 -51.24
CA VAL A 23 3.55 3.69 -51.26
C VAL A 23 2.41 3.27 -50.29
N ASP A 24 1.65 2.21 -50.58
CA ASP A 24 0.74 1.56 -49.62
C ASP A 24 1.47 0.51 -48.74
N ILE A 25 1.24 0.55 -47.42
CA ILE A 25 1.52 -0.56 -46.49
C ILE A 25 0.34 -0.70 -45.52
N MET A 26 -0.15 -1.93 -45.32
CA MET A 26 -1.21 -2.29 -44.36
C MET A 26 -0.73 -3.37 -43.38
N VAL A 27 -1.37 -3.44 -42.20
CA VAL A 27 -1.22 -4.47 -41.15
C VAL A 27 0.12 -4.39 -40.39
N SER A 28 0.19 -4.56 -39.07
CA SER A 28 -0.82 -4.96 -38.06
C SER A 28 -1.02 -3.89 -36.96
N SER A 29 -2.14 -3.99 -36.23
CA SER A 29 -2.45 -3.13 -35.07
C SER A 29 -2.97 -3.95 -33.90
N GLU A 30 -2.20 -4.94 -33.47
CA GLU A 30 -2.38 -5.66 -32.20
C GLU A 30 -1.09 -5.50 -31.41
N ASN A 31 -0.99 -4.40 -30.67
CA ASN A 31 0.07 -4.20 -29.70
C ASN A 31 -0.52 -4.51 -28.33
N GLU A 32 -0.24 -5.72 -27.82
CA GLU A 32 -0.62 -6.08 -26.44
C GLU A 32 -0.08 -5.03 -25.47
N LYS A 33 -0.89 -4.70 -24.47
CA LYS A 33 -0.44 -3.92 -23.33
C LYS A 33 0.20 -4.89 -22.34
N ASP A 34 1.48 -5.16 -22.53
CA ASP A 34 2.33 -5.64 -21.44
C ASP A 34 2.42 -4.51 -20.39
N GLU A 35 1.49 -4.51 -19.44
CA GLU A 35 1.42 -3.57 -18.32
C GLU A 35 2.45 -3.97 -17.25
N GLU A 36 3.73 -4.04 -17.64
CA GLU A 36 4.87 -4.37 -16.79
C GLU A 36 5.23 -3.20 -15.85
N THR A 37 4.30 -2.86 -14.96
CA THR A 37 4.43 -1.78 -13.98
C THR A 37 4.16 -2.25 -12.56
N SER A 38 5.25 -2.33 -11.79
CA SER A 38 5.37 -2.74 -10.37
C SER A 38 5.20 -4.24 -10.07
N PHE A 39 6.11 -4.76 -9.24
CA PHE A 39 6.22 -6.18 -8.88
C PHE A 39 5.17 -6.66 -7.84
N ILE A 40 4.07 -5.93 -7.67
CA ILE A 40 3.02 -6.23 -6.68
C ILE A 40 1.68 -6.28 -7.39
N MET A 41 1.13 -7.47 -7.59
CA MET A 41 -0.12 -7.68 -8.33
C MET A 41 -1.34 -7.26 -7.49
N GLY A 42 -2.47 -7.01 -8.18
CA GLY A 42 -3.77 -6.75 -7.55
C GLY A 42 -4.34 -5.37 -7.87
N GLU A 43 -5.63 -5.20 -7.60
CA GLU A 43 -6.42 -4.02 -7.99
C GLU A 43 -6.20 -2.78 -7.09
N VAL A 44 -5.38 -2.92 -6.04
CA VAL A 44 -5.18 -1.90 -5.01
C VAL A 44 -4.11 -0.89 -5.45
N ASN A 45 -4.52 0.36 -5.72
CA ASN A 45 -3.56 1.45 -5.86
C ASN A 45 -2.83 1.73 -4.53
N LEU A 46 -1.51 1.54 -4.51
CA LEU A 46 -0.64 1.73 -3.34
C LEU A 46 -0.78 3.12 -2.67
N CYS A 47 -0.86 4.20 -3.47
CA CYS A 47 -0.96 5.57 -2.97
C CYS A 47 -2.40 6.05 -2.72
N SER A 48 -3.41 5.17 -2.86
CA SER A 48 -4.78 5.49 -2.47
C SER A 48 -4.86 5.89 -0.99
N ASN A 49 -5.49 7.02 -0.68
CA ASN A 49 -5.58 7.58 0.68
C ASN A 49 -4.23 7.79 1.40
N VAL A 50 -3.12 7.89 0.64
CA VAL A 50 -1.80 8.29 1.15
C VAL A 50 -1.60 9.77 0.83
N ALA A 51 -1.01 10.53 1.76
CA ALA A 51 -0.75 11.95 1.55
C ALA A 51 0.33 12.18 0.47
N ASN A 52 0.27 13.34 -0.19
CA ASN A 52 1.32 13.79 -1.10
C ASN A 52 2.66 13.94 -0.36
N ASN A 53 3.77 13.69 -1.06
CA ASN A 53 5.12 13.78 -0.51
C ASN A 53 5.36 12.82 0.69
N VAL A 54 4.68 11.67 0.67
CA VAL A 54 5.00 10.50 1.49
C VAL A 54 5.79 9.52 0.63
N PHE A 55 6.84 8.96 1.19
CA PHE A 55 7.63 7.89 0.59
C PHE A 55 7.22 6.53 1.20
N LEU A 56 7.06 5.49 0.38
CA LEU A 56 6.69 4.14 0.82
C LEU A 56 7.77 3.13 0.41
N PRO A 57 8.09 2.14 1.26
CA PRO A 57 9.16 1.18 0.97
C PRO A 57 8.81 0.25 -0.19
N TYR A 58 9.79 -0.14 -0.98
CA TYR A 58 9.60 -1.09 -2.08
C TYR A 58 9.65 -2.54 -1.56
N VAL A 59 8.69 -3.38 -1.99
CA VAL A 59 8.62 -4.80 -1.60
C VAL A 59 9.80 -5.57 -2.21
N GLY A 60 10.64 -6.16 -1.37
CA GLY A 60 11.76 -7.00 -1.79
C GLY A 60 12.99 -6.28 -2.33
N ASN A 61 13.02 -4.93 -2.36
CA ASN A 61 14.21 -4.18 -2.75
C ASN A 61 14.42 -2.97 -1.83
N CYS A 62 15.30 -3.11 -0.83
CA CYS A 62 15.51 -2.05 0.17
C CYS A 62 16.15 -0.77 -0.38
N SER A 63 16.80 -0.84 -1.55
CA SER A 63 17.42 0.33 -2.20
C SER A 63 16.47 1.05 -3.17
N LYS A 64 15.16 0.78 -3.08
CA LYS A 64 14.08 1.45 -3.81
C LYS A 64 12.97 1.89 -2.87
N TYR A 65 12.24 2.92 -3.29
CA TYR A 65 11.01 3.39 -2.65
C TYR A 65 10.03 3.93 -3.69
N TYR A 66 8.79 4.15 -3.28
CA TYR A 66 7.77 4.83 -4.05
C TYR A 66 7.52 6.23 -3.49
N LEU A 67 7.53 7.27 -4.33
CA LEU A 67 7.00 8.58 -3.98
C LEU A 67 5.51 8.62 -4.36
N CYS A 68 4.65 8.88 -3.37
CA CYS A 68 3.22 9.14 -3.58
C CYS A 68 2.97 10.62 -3.88
N MET A 69 2.41 10.90 -5.06
CA MET A 69 1.94 12.23 -5.47
C MET A 69 0.61 12.12 -6.22
N TYR A 70 -0.38 12.89 -5.80
CA TYR A 70 -1.74 12.93 -6.36
C TYR A 70 -2.44 11.56 -6.44
N GLY A 71 -2.11 10.66 -5.51
CA GLY A 71 -2.60 9.28 -5.50
C GLY A 71 -1.92 8.33 -6.49
N GLN A 72 -0.85 8.76 -7.17
CA GLN A 72 -0.01 7.91 -8.03
C GLN A 72 1.32 7.57 -7.33
N ALA A 73 1.77 6.32 -7.48
CA ALA A 73 3.10 5.87 -7.08
C ALA A 73 4.11 6.10 -8.21
N THR A 74 5.31 6.58 -7.88
CA THR A 74 6.46 6.64 -8.79
C THR A 74 7.66 5.97 -8.14
N GLU A 75 8.35 5.06 -8.83
CA GLU A 75 9.50 4.33 -8.31
C GLU A 75 10.76 5.21 -8.35
N HIS A 76 11.54 5.23 -7.25
CA HIS A 76 12.83 5.92 -7.16
C HIS A 76 13.87 5.04 -6.46
N PRO A 77 15.14 5.06 -6.89
CA PRO A 77 16.24 4.42 -6.18
C PRO A 77 16.74 5.31 -5.02
N CYS A 78 17.30 4.69 -3.98
CA CYS A 78 18.00 5.41 -2.91
C CYS A 78 19.40 5.91 -3.30
N GLY A 79 19.98 5.39 -4.38
CA GLY A 79 21.37 5.64 -4.74
C GLY A 79 22.36 4.81 -3.92
N ALA A 80 23.61 5.25 -3.88
CA ALA A 80 24.73 4.51 -3.30
C ALA A 80 25.83 5.48 -2.84
N ILE A 81 26.65 5.05 -1.88
CA ILE A 81 27.88 5.75 -1.47
C ILE A 81 29.02 5.46 -2.45
N ASP A 82 29.12 4.20 -2.88
CA ASP A 82 30.07 3.71 -3.88
C ASP A 82 29.45 2.53 -4.65
N SER A 83 30.23 1.85 -5.50
CA SER A 83 29.75 0.71 -6.30
C SER A 83 29.44 -0.57 -5.52
N THR A 84 29.63 -0.59 -4.21
CA THR A 84 29.41 -1.73 -3.30
C THR A 84 28.43 -1.42 -2.17
N HIS A 85 28.33 -0.16 -1.72
CA HIS A 85 27.46 0.28 -0.64
C HIS A 85 26.23 1.02 -1.19
N LEU A 86 25.17 0.26 -1.49
CA LEU A 86 23.85 0.82 -1.84
C LEU A 86 23.15 1.35 -0.59
N LEU A 87 22.51 2.50 -0.70
CA LEU A 87 21.71 3.06 0.40
C LEU A 87 20.37 2.31 0.53
N ARG A 88 19.84 2.29 1.76
CA ARG A 88 18.59 1.62 2.16
C ARG A 88 17.53 2.65 2.52
N PHE A 89 16.28 2.41 2.11
CA PHE A 89 15.16 3.27 2.44
C PHE A 89 14.57 2.92 3.82
N ASP A 90 14.56 3.87 4.74
CA ASP A 90 13.79 3.77 5.98
C ASP A 90 12.42 4.43 5.84
N ALA A 91 11.37 3.61 5.85
CA ALA A 91 9.98 4.05 5.84
C ALA A 91 9.58 4.90 7.06
N ARG A 92 10.34 4.82 8.17
CA ARG A 92 10.07 5.55 9.40
C ARG A 92 10.56 7.00 9.30
N THR A 93 11.87 7.20 9.13
CA THR A 93 12.48 8.53 8.95
C THR A 93 12.28 9.13 7.55
N GLN A 94 11.70 8.37 6.61
CA GLN A 94 11.34 8.83 5.25
C GLN A 94 12.58 9.26 4.44
N SER A 95 13.69 8.55 4.62
CA SER A 95 14.99 8.89 4.04
C SER A 95 15.77 7.65 3.59
N CYS A 96 16.84 7.87 2.84
CA CYS A 96 17.80 6.84 2.43
C CYS A 96 19.08 6.97 3.26
N THR A 97 19.57 5.87 3.81
CA THR A 97 20.70 5.85 4.75
C THR A 97 21.52 4.55 4.61
N ASP A 98 22.68 4.48 5.28
CA ASP A 98 23.63 3.37 5.26
C ASP A 98 23.47 2.38 6.44
N ASP A 99 22.41 2.54 7.23
CA ASP A 99 22.08 1.66 8.35
C ASP A 99 21.60 0.27 7.86
N GLU A 100 22.43 -0.74 8.08
CA GLU A 100 22.18 -2.13 7.69
C GLU A 100 21.09 -2.82 8.55
N ASP A 101 20.80 -2.34 9.76
CA ASP A 101 19.78 -2.91 10.67
C ASP A 101 18.34 -2.51 10.29
N ILE A 102 18.16 -1.74 9.22
CA ILE A 102 16.85 -1.32 8.71
C ILE A 102 15.96 -2.50 8.31
N LYS A 103 14.71 -2.43 8.78
CA LYS A 103 13.66 -3.41 8.48
C LYS A 103 12.91 -3.03 7.21
N CYS A 104 13.46 -3.46 6.08
CA CYS A 104 12.85 -3.35 4.76
C CYS A 104 11.65 -4.29 4.60
N LEU A 105 10.72 -4.00 3.66
CA LEU A 105 9.69 -4.97 3.27
C LEU A 105 10.33 -6.18 2.56
N PRO A 106 10.06 -7.42 3.01
CA PRO A 106 10.78 -8.59 2.52
C PRO A 106 10.33 -9.04 1.12
N GLU A 107 11.20 -9.79 0.44
CA GLU A 107 10.94 -10.36 -0.88
C GLU A 107 10.14 -11.67 -0.74
N CYS A 108 9.13 -11.88 -1.59
CA CYS A 108 8.34 -13.11 -1.58
C CYS A 108 9.15 -14.29 -2.15
N LYS A 109 9.87 -15.03 -1.30
CA LYS A 109 10.65 -16.24 -1.66
C LYS A 109 10.02 -17.56 -1.18
N SER A 110 8.70 -17.56 -0.98
CA SER A 110 7.97 -18.68 -0.38
C SER A 110 6.82 -19.15 -1.26
N SER A 111 6.71 -20.47 -1.41
CA SER A 111 5.51 -21.15 -1.90
C SER A 111 4.45 -21.35 -0.80
N VAL A 112 4.85 -21.32 0.48
CA VAL A 112 3.90 -21.27 1.60
C VAL A 112 3.42 -19.83 1.77
N LEU A 113 2.11 -19.64 1.96
CA LEU A 113 1.53 -18.33 2.22
C LEU A 113 2.20 -17.66 3.42
N SER A 114 2.61 -16.41 3.23
CA SER A 114 2.97 -15.49 4.31
C SER A 114 2.43 -14.09 4.00
N SER A 115 2.37 -13.22 4.99
CA SER A 115 1.86 -11.86 4.82
C SER A 115 2.44 -10.89 5.83
N PHE A 116 2.46 -9.61 5.46
CA PHE A 116 2.99 -8.52 6.28
C PHE A 116 2.27 -7.20 6.00
N CYS A 117 2.28 -6.31 7.00
CA CYS A 117 1.76 -4.95 6.87
C CYS A 117 2.57 -4.14 5.85
N TYR A 118 1.91 -3.26 5.10
CA TYR A 118 2.61 -2.25 4.33
C TYR A 118 2.88 -1.04 5.23
N ASP A 119 4.15 -0.76 5.50
CA ASP A 119 4.57 0.29 6.44
C ASP A 119 3.91 1.64 6.13
N ARG A 120 3.66 2.43 7.18
CA ARG A 120 2.99 3.75 7.13
C ARG A 120 1.55 3.76 6.60
N THR A 121 0.94 2.62 6.27
CA THR A 121 -0.46 2.59 5.76
C THR A 121 -1.50 2.13 6.78
N CYS A 122 -1.12 1.31 7.77
CA CYS A 122 -2.00 0.58 8.73
C CYS A 122 -3.13 -0.30 8.15
N SER A 123 -3.46 -0.13 6.88
CA SER A 123 -4.63 -0.71 6.19
C SER A 123 -4.24 -1.50 4.94
N LYS A 124 -3.08 -1.21 4.33
CA LYS A 124 -2.55 -2.02 3.23
C LYS A 124 -1.62 -3.11 3.78
N TYR A 125 -1.60 -4.24 3.08
CA TYR A 125 -0.78 -5.39 3.42
C TYR A 125 -0.45 -6.19 2.16
N VAL A 126 0.58 -7.03 2.23
CA VAL A 126 1.01 -7.89 1.14
C VAL A 126 0.74 -9.34 1.50
N LEU A 127 0.13 -10.09 0.57
CA LEU A 127 0.13 -11.55 0.57
C LEU A 127 1.29 -12.04 -0.31
N CYS A 128 2.23 -12.78 0.27
CA CYS A 128 3.22 -13.55 -0.48
C CYS A 128 2.73 -14.98 -0.67
N TYR A 129 2.55 -15.43 -1.91
CA TYR A 129 2.23 -16.82 -2.22
C TYR A 129 2.84 -17.20 -3.58
N ASN A 130 3.40 -18.42 -3.69
CA ASN A 130 4.11 -18.89 -4.89
C ASN A 130 5.13 -17.89 -5.47
N ASN A 131 5.85 -17.21 -4.57
CA ASN A 131 6.83 -16.14 -4.86
C ASN A 131 6.27 -14.84 -5.48
N GLN A 132 4.95 -14.72 -5.63
CA GLN A 132 4.32 -13.48 -6.08
C GLN A 132 3.86 -12.65 -4.89
N ALA A 133 3.98 -11.33 -5.00
CA ALA A 133 3.46 -10.37 -4.04
C ALA A 133 2.10 -9.84 -4.52
N VAL A 134 1.08 -9.90 -3.68
CA VAL A 134 -0.26 -9.36 -3.98
C VAL A 134 -0.61 -8.27 -2.98
N LEU A 135 -0.92 -7.06 -3.46
CA LEU A 135 -1.30 -5.93 -2.64
C LEU A 135 -2.79 -6.01 -2.26
N ARG A 136 -3.06 -5.83 -0.97
CA ARG A 136 -4.40 -5.88 -0.38
C ARG A 136 -4.64 -4.61 0.46
N GLN A 137 -5.91 -4.30 0.69
CA GLN A 137 -6.31 -3.15 1.50
C GLN A 137 -7.58 -3.42 2.31
N CYS A 138 -7.45 -3.31 3.63
CA CYS A 138 -8.55 -3.33 4.58
C CYS A 138 -9.51 -2.15 4.36
N GLN A 139 -10.81 -2.45 4.41
CA GLN A 139 -11.89 -1.52 4.12
C GLN A 139 -12.46 -0.90 5.40
N ASP A 140 -13.29 0.13 5.25
CA ASP A 140 -14.09 0.75 6.33
C ASP A 140 -13.30 1.25 7.56
N GLY A 141 -11.99 1.46 7.42
CA GLY A 141 -11.09 1.84 8.51
C GLY A 141 -10.57 0.68 9.37
N LEU A 142 -10.86 -0.57 8.99
CA LEU A 142 -10.20 -1.76 9.54
C LEU A 142 -8.69 -1.72 9.30
N GLN A 143 -7.93 -2.43 10.14
CA GLN A 143 -6.46 -2.44 10.13
C GLN A 143 -5.93 -3.84 9.91
N TYR A 144 -4.75 -3.97 9.27
CA TYR A 144 -4.13 -5.28 9.10
C TYR A 144 -3.53 -5.77 10.43
N ASN A 145 -3.99 -6.90 10.93
CA ASN A 145 -3.48 -7.53 12.13
C ASN A 145 -2.35 -8.52 11.81
N ALA A 146 -1.10 -8.13 12.07
CA ALA A 146 0.08 -8.97 11.87
C ALA A 146 0.17 -10.18 12.83
N GLU A 147 -0.64 -10.23 13.90
CA GLU A 147 -0.76 -11.42 14.74
C GLU A 147 -1.67 -12.50 14.11
N THR A 148 -2.54 -12.13 13.14
CA THR A 148 -3.59 -13.01 12.63
C THR A 148 -3.76 -13.05 11.09
N ASP A 149 -2.93 -12.34 10.33
CA ASP A 149 -2.85 -12.31 8.85
C ASP A 149 -4.08 -11.77 8.11
N ARG A 150 -4.84 -10.86 8.73
CA ARG A 150 -6.13 -10.40 8.20
C ARG A 150 -6.52 -8.99 8.64
N CYS A 151 -7.51 -8.44 7.95
CA CYS A 151 -8.17 -7.21 8.38
C CYS A 151 -8.99 -7.44 9.64
N ASP A 152 -8.78 -6.58 10.63
CA ASP A 152 -9.29 -6.68 11.99
C ASP A 152 -9.72 -5.29 12.48
N PHE A 153 -10.48 -5.24 13.56
CA PHE A 153 -10.99 -3.99 14.11
C PHE A 153 -9.85 -3.18 14.75
N PRO A 154 -9.84 -1.83 14.65
CA PRO A 154 -8.71 -1.02 15.09
C PRO A 154 -8.37 -1.16 16.58
N GLN A 155 -9.33 -1.49 17.45
CA GLN A 155 -9.07 -1.75 18.88
C GLN A 155 -8.29 -3.04 19.18
N PHE A 156 -8.13 -3.94 18.20
CA PHE A 156 -7.37 -5.19 18.32
C PHE A 156 -5.99 -5.12 17.64
N VAL A 157 -5.68 -4.00 16.95
CA VAL A 157 -4.41 -3.78 16.21
C VAL A 157 -3.67 -2.53 16.71
N ASP A 158 -4.42 -1.45 16.94
CA ASP A 158 -3.92 -0.16 17.44
C ASP A 158 -2.80 0.48 16.61
N CYS A 159 -2.83 0.30 15.29
CA CYS A 159 -1.88 0.90 14.38
C CYS A 159 -2.15 2.40 14.21
N VAL A 160 -1.08 3.21 14.18
CA VAL A 160 -1.12 4.68 14.11
C VAL A 160 -0.10 5.28 13.13
N ASP A 161 0.74 4.46 12.49
CA ASP A 161 1.84 4.85 11.60
C ASP A 161 1.41 5.69 10.39
N ASN A 162 0.14 5.59 10.00
CA ASN A 162 -0.48 6.38 8.92
C ASN A 162 -1.01 7.75 9.38
N LEU A 163 -0.97 8.04 10.69
CA LEU A 163 -1.45 9.28 11.30
C LEU A 163 -0.30 10.22 11.72
N CYS A 164 0.93 9.69 11.87
CA CYS A 164 2.11 10.55 12.03
C CYS A 164 2.57 11.10 10.68
N SER A 165 2.38 12.41 10.49
CA SER A 165 2.86 13.16 9.33
C SER A 165 4.39 13.17 9.26
N PRO A 166 5.01 13.13 8.07
CA PRO A 166 6.44 13.42 7.88
C PRO A 166 6.78 14.91 7.97
N VAL A 167 5.78 15.79 7.98
CA VAL A 167 5.98 17.24 8.11
C VAL A 167 6.27 17.57 9.58
N ASN A 168 7.55 17.54 9.96
CA ASN A 168 8.02 17.95 11.28
C ASN A 168 7.79 19.46 11.48
N ASN A 169 6.75 19.83 12.23
CA ASN A 169 6.56 21.19 12.75
C ASN A 169 7.02 21.23 14.22
N PRO A 170 8.14 21.89 14.56
CA PRO A 170 8.62 21.96 15.95
C PRO A 170 7.66 22.65 16.93
N ASN A 171 6.65 23.37 16.43
CA ASN A 171 5.66 24.09 17.23
C ASN A 171 4.31 23.34 17.33
N ASP A 172 4.17 22.17 16.70
CA ASP A 172 2.91 21.41 16.64
C ASP A 172 3.20 19.90 16.72
N ILE A 173 3.28 19.40 17.96
CA ILE A 173 3.52 17.99 18.25
C ILE A 173 2.19 17.24 18.11
N THR A 174 2.11 16.31 17.15
CA THR A 174 0.92 15.48 16.98
C THR A 174 0.83 14.42 18.09
N TYR A 175 -0.27 14.45 18.84
CA TYR A 175 -0.66 13.42 19.80
C TYR A 175 -1.83 12.60 19.24
N ILE A 176 -1.82 11.29 19.44
CA ILE A 176 -2.82 10.37 18.90
C ILE A 176 -3.34 9.45 20.03
N PRO A 177 -4.65 9.42 20.34
CA PRO A 177 -5.21 8.43 21.26
C PRO A 177 -4.98 7.00 20.76
N SER A 178 -4.72 6.07 21.67
CA SER A 178 -4.83 4.64 21.38
C SER A 178 -6.28 4.29 21.04
N LYS A 179 -6.45 3.33 20.12
CA LYS A 179 -7.73 2.72 19.73
C LYS A 179 -8.08 1.52 20.62
N ALA A 180 -7.12 1.02 21.40
CA ALA A 180 -7.25 -0.18 22.24
C ALA A 180 -7.27 0.09 23.76
N GLN A 181 -6.66 1.18 24.24
CA GLN A 181 -6.42 1.45 25.66
C GLN A 181 -6.60 2.95 25.99
N CYS A 182 -7.61 3.31 26.79
CA CYS A 182 -7.90 4.71 27.14
C CYS A 182 -6.76 5.45 27.86
N ASP A 183 -5.92 4.70 28.57
CA ASP A 183 -4.74 5.15 29.30
C ASP A 183 -3.47 5.19 28.43
N LYS A 184 -3.56 4.83 27.14
CA LYS A 184 -2.45 4.85 26.20
C LYS A 184 -2.66 5.89 25.10
N TYR A 185 -1.57 6.51 24.68
CA TYR A 185 -1.53 7.43 23.54
C TYR A 185 -0.19 7.29 22.82
N TYR A 186 -0.04 8.02 21.71
CA TYR A 186 1.18 8.07 20.92
C TYR A 186 1.58 9.52 20.70
N VAL A 187 2.88 9.79 20.69
CA VAL A 187 3.47 11.08 20.35
C VAL A 187 4.26 10.90 19.05
N CYS A 188 3.94 11.66 18.02
CA CYS A 188 4.70 11.61 16.77
C CYS A 188 6.00 12.40 16.91
N VAL A 189 7.14 11.75 16.68
CA VAL A 189 8.47 12.38 16.62
C VAL A 189 9.15 11.88 15.36
N ASN A 190 9.63 12.78 14.49
CA ASN A 190 10.26 12.43 13.21
C ASN A 190 9.42 11.44 12.38
N ALA A 191 8.11 11.68 12.30
CA ALA A 191 7.11 10.81 11.66
C ALA A 191 6.88 9.43 12.30
N ILE A 192 7.49 9.12 13.46
CA ILE A 192 7.37 7.85 14.18
C ILE A 192 6.40 7.98 15.36
N PRO A 193 5.41 7.09 15.53
CA PRO A 193 4.54 7.06 16.70
C PRO A 193 5.24 6.41 17.90
N HIS A 194 5.64 7.21 18.89
CA HIS A 194 6.16 6.72 20.17
C HIS A 194 5.02 6.52 21.16
N SER A 195 4.76 5.28 21.58
CA SER A 195 3.72 4.97 22.57
C SER A 195 4.06 5.53 23.96
N GLN A 196 3.04 6.01 24.66
CA GLN A 196 3.09 6.59 26.00
C GLN A 196 1.90 6.09 26.82
N LEU A 197 2.07 6.03 28.14
CA LEU A 197 1.01 5.66 29.10
C LEU A 197 0.76 6.81 30.07
N CYS A 198 -0.51 7.06 30.36
CA CYS A 198 -0.92 7.93 31.44
C CYS A 198 -0.63 7.30 32.81
N ALA A 199 -0.49 8.14 33.84
CA ALA A 199 -0.39 7.67 35.23
C ALA A 199 -1.65 6.90 35.64
N GLY A 200 -1.49 5.88 36.49
CA GLY A 200 -2.55 4.93 36.83
C GLY A 200 -3.83 5.60 37.33
N GLY A 201 -4.94 5.31 36.66
CA GLY A 201 -6.26 5.89 36.94
C GLY A 201 -6.64 7.10 36.08
N LEU A 202 -5.70 7.67 35.31
CA LEU A 202 -5.95 8.70 34.30
C LEU A 202 -6.17 8.07 32.92
N GLN A 203 -6.71 8.87 31.99
CA GLN A 203 -6.92 8.53 30.59
C GLN A 203 -6.43 9.67 29.70
N PHE A 204 -6.05 9.38 28.46
CA PHE A 204 -5.61 10.42 27.52
C PHE A 204 -6.84 11.18 26.99
N ASN A 205 -6.88 12.49 27.26
CA ASN A 205 -7.91 13.40 26.82
C ASN A 205 -7.44 14.18 25.57
N PRO A 206 -7.95 13.87 24.36
CA PRO A 206 -7.53 14.54 23.13
C PRO A 206 -7.94 16.02 23.05
N LYS A 207 -8.82 16.52 23.95
CA LYS A 207 -9.21 17.94 23.98
C LYS A 207 -8.13 18.84 24.57
N CYS A 208 -7.24 18.29 25.40
CA CYS A 208 -6.10 18.99 26.00
C CYS A 208 -4.74 18.42 25.57
N ASN A 209 -4.72 17.33 24.79
CA ASN A 209 -3.54 16.50 24.54
C ASN A 209 -2.80 16.08 25.84
N CYS A 210 -3.58 15.77 26.89
CA CYS A 210 -3.08 15.57 28.25
C CYS A 210 -3.72 14.36 28.93
N CYS A 211 -3.08 13.83 29.97
CA CYS A 211 -3.66 12.79 30.82
C CYS A 211 -4.57 13.43 31.89
N ASP A 212 -5.82 12.99 31.92
CA ASP A 212 -6.92 13.60 32.67
C ASP A 212 -7.79 12.51 33.33
N PHE A 213 -8.76 12.91 34.15
CA PHE A 213 -9.69 11.96 34.76
C PHE A 213 -10.62 11.31 33.71
N PRO A 214 -11.03 10.03 33.89
CA PRO A 214 -11.92 9.33 32.96
C PRO A 214 -13.25 10.03 32.65
N SER A 215 -13.73 10.89 33.55
CA SER A 215 -14.93 11.72 33.34
C SER A 215 -14.77 12.77 32.24
N ASN A 216 -13.53 13.15 31.92
CA ASN A 216 -13.19 14.28 31.06
C ASN A 216 -12.62 13.82 29.71
N ALA A 217 -12.00 12.63 29.68
CA ALA A 217 -11.33 12.07 28.51
C ALA A 217 -12.27 11.52 27.42
N GLU A 218 -13.55 11.27 27.74
CA GLU A 218 -14.58 10.79 26.81
C GLU A 218 -14.22 9.50 26.03
N CYS A 219 -13.35 8.65 26.60
CA CYS A 219 -12.92 7.42 25.95
C CYS A 219 -14.07 6.43 25.76
N THR A 220 -14.34 6.04 24.51
CA THR A 220 -15.43 5.13 24.12
C THR A 220 -15.04 3.64 24.09
N ILE A 221 -13.78 3.30 24.38
CA ILE A 221 -13.26 1.92 24.32
C ILE A 221 -13.81 1.10 25.49
N THR A 222 -14.66 0.12 25.18
CA THR A 222 -15.36 -0.65 26.22
C THR A 222 -14.44 -1.64 26.95
N ALA A 223 -14.78 -1.96 28.20
CA ALA A 223 -14.05 -2.97 28.97
C ALA A 223 -14.11 -4.39 28.37
N LEU A 224 -15.11 -4.67 27.52
CA LEU A 224 -15.23 -5.93 26.78
C LEU A 224 -14.20 -6.02 25.65
N GLN A 225 -14.01 -4.94 24.88
CA GLN A 225 -12.99 -4.86 23.83
C GLN A 225 -11.56 -5.07 24.36
N ARG A 226 -11.29 -4.73 25.63
CA ARG A 226 -9.98 -4.94 26.28
C ARG A 226 -9.67 -6.38 26.70
N ASN A 227 -10.63 -7.31 26.61
CA ASN A 227 -10.48 -8.69 27.10
C ASN A 227 -10.60 -9.77 26.02
N ILE A 228 -11.02 -9.41 24.79
CA ILE A 228 -11.01 -10.34 23.66
C ILE A 228 -9.58 -10.35 23.09
N LYS A 229 -8.80 -11.39 23.41
CA LYS A 229 -7.58 -11.67 22.64
C LYS A 229 -7.98 -11.96 21.19
N PRO A 230 -7.27 -11.42 20.18
CA PRO A 230 -7.54 -11.78 18.80
C PRO A 230 -7.34 -13.28 18.59
N TYR A 231 -8.17 -13.89 17.74
CA TYR A 231 -8.13 -15.33 17.48
C TYR A 231 -6.79 -15.71 16.86
N SER A 232 -6.10 -16.70 17.43
CA SER A 232 -4.79 -17.17 16.95
C SER A 232 -4.74 -17.39 15.44
N ARG A 233 -3.64 -16.95 14.80
CA ARG A 233 -3.30 -17.18 13.39
C ARG A 233 -3.70 -18.59 12.93
N ALA A 234 -4.72 -18.68 12.09
CA ALA A 234 -5.21 -19.96 11.58
C ALA A 234 -4.32 -20.40 10.39
N PRO A 235 -3.91 -21.68 10.32
CA PRO A 235 -3.18 -22.17 9.15
C PRO A 235 -4.12 -22.12 7.92
N PRO A 236 -3.67 -21.57 6.78
CA PRO A 236 -4.49 -21.51 5.58
C PRO A 236 -4.83 -22.92 5.09
N ARG A 237 -6.09 -23.12 4.73
CA ARG A 237 -6.56 -24.39 4.15
C ARG A 237 -6.40 -24.34 2.63
N ARG A 238 -6.35 -25.48 1.95
CA ARG A 238 -6.48 -25.50 0.48
C ARG A 238 -7.92 -25.14 0.10
N ALA A 239 -8.10 -24.46 -1.03
CA ALA A 239 -9.41 -24.23 -1.60
C ALA A 239 -10.07 -25.56 -2.02
N ASP A 240 -11.39 -25.65 -1.82
CA ASP A 240 -12.26 -26.73 -2.32
C ASP A 240 -12.98 -26.34 -3.63
N ILE A 241 -12.38 -25.41 -4.38
CA ILE A 241 -12.80 -24.96 -5.72
C ILE A 241 -11.68 -25.12 -6.75
N THR A 242 -12.06 -25.23 -8.02
CA THR A 242 -11.13 -25.04 -9.15
C THR A 242 -10.82 -23.55 -9.29
N CYS A 243 -9.56 -23.16 -9.08
CA CYS A 243 -9.10 -21.79 -9.34
C CYS A 243 -8.86 -21.56 -10.84
N PRO A 244 -9.03 -20.32 -11.35
CA PRO A 244 -8.59 -19.95 -12.69
C PRO A 244 -7.08 -20.18 -12.89
N GLU A 245 -6.68 -20.64 -14.07
CA GLU A 245 -5.29 -21.02 -14.38
C GLU A 245 -4.29 -19.84 -14.37
N LYS A 246 -4.76 -18.60 -14.45
CA LYS A 246 -3.94 -17.38 -14.52
C LYS A 246 -4.51 -16.25 -13.69
N GLY A 247 -3.62 -15.48 -13.06
CA GLY A 247 -3.90 -14.23 -12.37
C GLY A 247 -4.35 -14.40 -10.91
N VAL A 248 -4.58 -13.24 -10.29
CA VAL A 248 -5.03 -13.10 -8.90
C VAL A 248 -6.56 -13.03 -8.87
N HIS A 249 -7.21 -13.90 -8.09
CA HIS A 249 -8.68 -13.86 -7.93
C HIS A 249 -9.10 -14.08 -6.48
N PHE A 250 -10.18 -13.41 -6.05
CA PHE A 250 -10.74 -13.53 -4.71
C PHE A 250 -12.25 -13.81 -4.75
N PHE A 251 -12.67 -14.99 -4.28
CA PHE A 251 -14.05 -15.45 -4.39
C PHE A 251 -14.68 -15.69 -3.01
N ALA A 252 -15.98 -15.39 -2.86
CA ALA A 252 -16.70 -15.73 -1.64
C ALA A 252 -16.74 -17.26 -1.41
N HIS A 253 -16.55 -17.70 -0.17
CA HIS A 253 -16.58 -19.14 0.14
C HIS A 253 -18.00 -19.69 0.04
N GLN A 254 -18.17 -20.85 -0.62
CA GLN A 254 -19.47 -21.40 -1.01
C GLN A 254 -20.54 -21.45 0.10
N THR A 255 -20.14 -21.75 1.33
CA THR A 255 -21.02 -22.01 2.48
C THR A 255 -20.75 -21.12 3.69
N ARG A 256 -19.66 -20.34 3.69
CA ARG A 256 -19.16 -19.61 4.86
C ARG A 256 -18.99 -18.12 4.55
N LYS A 257 -19.85 -17.28 5.12
CA LYS A 257 -19.80 -15.83 4.92
C LYS A 257 -18.59 -15.15 5.60
N ASP A 258 -17.99 -15.83 6.56
CA ASP A 258 -16.79 -15.47 7.32
C ASP A 258 -15.48 -15.88 6.61
N ALA A 259 -15.52 -16.29 5.34
CA ALA A 259 -14.34 -16.79 4.63
C ALA A 259 -14.40 -16.57 3.12
N TYR A 260 -13.23 -16.69 2.47
CA TYR A 260 -13.06 -16.50 1.04
C TYR A 260 -11.94 -17.38 0.48
N TYR A 261 -11.94 -17.56 -0.83
CA TYR A 261 -10.86 -18.20 -1.57
C TYR A 261 -9.93 -17.13 -2.11
N TYR A 262 -8.63 -17.33 -1.92
CA TYR A 262 -7.55 -16.65 -2.64
C TYR A 262 -7.00 -17.63 -3.68
N CYS A 263 -7.18 -17.31 -4.95
CA CYS A 263 -6.66 -18.05 -6.10
C CYS A 263 -5.49 -17.30 -6.74
N LEU A 264 -4.44 -18.04 -7.10
CA LEU A 264 -3.25 -17.54 -7.77
C LEU A 264 -2.73 -18.61 -8.75
N ASP A 265 -2.76 -18.32 -10.06
CA ASP A 265 -2.25 -19.19 -11.13
C ASP A 265 -2.62 -20.69 -10.94
N GLY A 266 -3.93 -20.97 -10.86
CA GLY A 266 -4.50 -22.30 -10.67
C GLY A 266 -4.42 -22.86 -9.24
N GLN A 267 -3.67 -22.25 -8.33
CA GLN A 267 -3.54 -22.70 -6.94
C GLN A 267 -4.43 -21.89 -5.99
N GLY A 268 -5.10 -22.58 -5.05
CA GLY A 268 -6.12 -21.97 -4.20
C GLY A 268 -5.93 -22.23 -2.71
N LEU A 269 -6.12 -21.18 -1.92
CA LEU A 269 -6.19 -21.22 -0.46
C LEU A 269 -7.53 -20.67 0.04
N THR A 270 -8.04 -21.25 1.11
CA THR A 270 -9.20 -20.76 1.86
C THR A 270 -8.70 -19.94 3.05
N LEU A 271 -9.07 -18.66 3.07
CA LEU A 271 -8.74 -17.69 4.10
C LEU A 271 -9.99 -17.32 4.92
N ASP A 272 -9.78 -16.98 6.19
CA ASP A 272 -10.86 -16.71 7.15
C ASP A 272 -10.82 -15.24 7.61
N CYS A 273 -11.96 -14.57 7.57
CA CYS A 273 -12.14 -13.22 8.10
C CYS A 273 -11.90 -13.18 9.61
N THR A 274 -11.77 -11.96 10.17
CA THR A 274 -11.84 -11.77 11.61
C THR A 274 -13.28 -12.07 12.07
N PRO A 275 -13.50 -12.88 13.13
CA PRO A 275 -14.85 -13.16 13.62
C PRO A 275 -15.65 -11.89 13.95
N GLY A 276 -16.83 -11.77 13.36
CA GLY A 276 -17.65 -10.54 13.38
C GLY A 276 -17.58 -9.72 12.09
N LEU A 277 -16.58 -9.96 11.23
CA LEU A 277 -16.54 -9.52 9.84
C LEU A 277 -17.04 -10.63 8.90
N LEU A 278 -17.51 -10.23 7.72
CA LEU A 278 -17.92 -11.12 6.62
C LEU A 278 -17.25 -10.67 5.32
N TYR A 279 -17.04 -11.58 4.37
CA TYR A 279 -16.44 -11.26 3.08
C TYR A 279 -17.41 -10.52 2.14
N ASP A 280 -16.97 -9.41 1.55
CA ASP A 280 -17.70 -8.65 0.54
C ASP A 280 -17.03 -8.81 -0.82
N SER A 281 -17.68 -9.55 -1.73
CA SER A 281 -17.19 -9.80 -3.09
C SER A 281 -17.18 -8.55 -3.97
N ASN A 282 -17.84 -7.45 -3.59
CA ASN A 282 -17.85 -6.22 -4.40
C ASN A 282 -16.58 -5.38 -4.23
N VAL A 283 -15.80 -5.63 -3.17
CA VAL A 283 -14.52 -4.96 -2.87
C VAL A 283 -13.43 -5.96 -2.45
N HIS A 284 -13.66 -7.25 -2.74
CA HIS A 284 -12.77 -8.38 -2.53
C HIS A 284 -12.18 -8.54 -1.10
N GLU A 285 -12.84 -8.06 -0.04
CA GLU A 285 -12.27 -7.98 1.33
C GLU A 285 -13.32 -8.20 2.45
N CYS A 286 -12.85 -8.60 3.64
CA CYS A 286 -13.65 -8.73 4.86
C CYS A 286 -14.07 -7.38 5.44
N ARG A 287 -15.36 -7.23 5.77
CA ARG A 287 -16.01 -5.99 6.24
C ARG A 287 -16.98 -6.23 7.39
N GLU A 288 -17.36 -5.17 8.10
CA GLU A 288 -18.46 -5.25 9.06
C GLU A 288 -19.81 -5.50 8.34
N PRO A 289 -20.69 -6.38 8.86
CA PRO A 289 -21.97 -6.72 8.22
C PRO A 289 -22.86 -5.51 7.89
N LYS A 290 -22.74 -4.41 8.64
CA LYS A 290 -23.50 -3.16 8.44
C LYS A 290 -23.10 -2.37 7.19
N ASN A 291 -21.91 -2.65 6.63
CA ASN A 291 -21.34 -1.95 5.48
C ASN A 291 -21.53 -2.73 4.16
N ILE A 292 -21.90 -4.01 4.25
CA ILE A 292 -22.13 -4.92 3.12
C ILE A 292 -23.57 -4.75 2.63
N LYS A 293 -23.75 -4.64 1.32
CA LYS A 293 -25.06 -4.65 0.66
C LYS A 293 -25.31 -6.05 0.12
N PHE A 294 -26.32 -6.72 0.67
CA PHE A 294 -26.81 -8.04 0.25
C PHE A 294 -27.93 -7.90 -0.80
#